data_AF-X0WRS6-F1
#
_entry.id   AF-X0WRS6-F1
#
_cell.length_a   1.000
_cell.length_b   1.000
_cell.length_c   1.000
_cell.angle_alpha   90.00
_cell.angle_beta   90.00
_cell.angle_gamma   90.00
#
_symmetry.space_group_name_H-M   'P 1'
#
loop_
_entity.id
_entity.type
_entity.pdbx_description
1 polymer ?
#
loop_
_entity_poly.entity_id
_entity_poly.type
_entity_poly.pdbx_seq_one_letter_code
_entity_poly.pdbx_strand_id
1 'polypeptide(L)'
;MGQIIVGMRNKIIKKIVSFQMSGWSDGSIEEQRARLDKTSKYLKIPADIYCQPILAGGVIAEWIYAPDADLGVILYLHGGAYALGSINVHREFIARLALATQMR
;
A
#
# COMPACT_ATOMS: atom_id res chain seq x y z
N MET A 1 -33.95 -15.23 -1.38
CA MET A 1 -32.94 -15.22 -2.46
C MET A 1 -31.67 -14.41 -2.14
N GLY A 2 -31.74 -13.19 -1.61
CA GLY A 2 -30.56 -12.33 -1.38
C GLY A 2 -29.48 -12.88 -0.42
N GLN A 3 -29.85 -13.50 0.69
CA GLN A 3 -28.85 -14.04 1.65
C GLN A 3 -28.09 -15.28 1.16
N ILE A 4 -28.73 -16.12 0.33
CA ILE A 4 -28.08 -17.33 -0.22
C ILE A 4 -26.99 -16.93 -1.23
N ILE A 5 -27.25 -15.92 -2.06
CA ILE A 5 -26.30 -15.37 -3.04
C ILE A 5 -25.11 -14.68 -2.33
N VAL A 6 -25.37 -13.91 -1.27
CA VAL A 6 -24.32 -13.28 -0.45
C VAL A 6 -23.45 -14.34 0.27
N GLY A 7 -24.06 -15.41 0.79
CA GLY A 7 -23.35 -16.52 1.42
C GLY A 7 -22.43 -17.28 0.46
N MET A 8 -22.87 -17.50 -0.78
CA MET A 8 -22.04 -18.09 -1.85
C MET A 8 -20.87 -17.19 -2.23
N ARG A 9 -21.12 -15.88 -2.42
CA ARG A 9 -20.08 -14.89 -2.73
C ARG A 9 -19.00 -14.85 -1.64
N ASN A 10 -19.39 -14.84 -0.37
CA ASN A 10 -18.44 -14.81 0.75
C ASN A 10 -17.59 -16.08 0.83
N LYS A 11 -18.16 -17.26 0.55
CA LYS A 11 -17.41 -18.53 0.48
C LYS A 11 -16.38 -18.53 -0.65
N ILE A 12 -16.76 -18.00 -1.81
CA ILE A 12 -15.87 -17.87 -2.97
C ILE A 12 -14.71 -16.92 -2.65
N ILE A 13 -15.01 -15.73 -2.11
CA ILE A 13 -13.98 -14.75 -1.73
C ILE A 13 -13.02 -15.34 -0.69
N LYS A 14 -13.53 -15.97 0.38
CA LYS A 14 -12.68 -16.61 1.39
C LYS A 14 -11.73 -17.64 0.79
N LYS A 15 -12.23 -18.47 -0.14
CA LYS A 15 -11.42 -19.53 -0.77
C LYS A 15 -10.35 -18.96 -1.71
N ILE A 16 -10.66 -17.88 -2.43
CA ILE A 16 -9.69 -17.18 -3.28
C ILE A 16 -8.62 -16.52 -2.41
N VAL A 17 -9.01 -15.79 -1.36
CA VAL A 17 -8.08 -15.11 -0.45
C VAL A 17 -7.18 -16.12 0.26
N SER A 18 -7.74 -17.21 0.79
CA SER A 18 -6.93 -18.24 1.46
C SER A 18 -5.93 -18.89 0.50
N PHE A 19 -6.34 -19.11 -0.75
CA PHE A 19 -5.46 -19.67 -1.77
C PHE A 19 -4.36 -18.69 -2.16
N GLN A 20 -4.67 -17.40 -2.34
CA GLN A 20 -3.68 -16.36 -2.65
C GLN A 20 -2.69 -16.11 -1.50
N MET A 21 -3.12 -16.28 -0.25
CA MET A 21 -2.27 -16.13 0.93
C MET A 21 -1.40 -17.37 1.22
N SER A 22 -1.72 -18.52 0.62
CA SER A 22 -0.97 -19.75 0.81
C SER A 22 0.48 -19.56 0.33
N GLY A 23 1.44 -19.87 1.20
CA GLY A 23 2.87 -19.77 0.91
C GLY A 23 3.40 -18.34 0.75
N TRP A 24 2.62 -17.31 1.09
CA TRP A 24 3.05 -15.92 0.96
C TRP A 24 4.28 -15.59 1.82
N SER A 25 4.45 -16.28 2.95
CA SER A 25 5.60 -16.18 3.85
C SER A 25 6.69 -17.23 3.58
N ASP A 26 6.59 -18.01 2.51
CA ASP A 26 7.60 -19.02 2.20
C ASP A 26 8.88 -18.34 1.67
N GLY A 27 10.04 -18.85 2.09
CA GLY A 27 11.35 -18.34 1.74
C GLY A 27 11.94 -17.38 2.78
N SER A 28 13.16 -16.91 2.49
CA SER A 28 13.90 -15.90 3.27
C SER A 28 13.17 -14.56 3.34
N ILE A 29 13.54 -13.72 4.30
CA ILE A 29 12.97 -12.37 4.43
C ILE A 29 13.26 -11.52 3.18
N GLU A 30 14.44 -11.69 2.58
CA GLU A 30 14.83 -11.02 1.34
C GLU A 30 13.92 -11.41 0.18
N GLU A 31 13.57 -12.70 0.07
CA GLU A 31 12.62 -13.19 -0.93
C GLU A 31 11.21 -12.69 -0.68
N GLN A 32 10.77 -12.65 0.58
CA GLN A 32 9.48 -12.08 0.98
C GLN A 32 9.40 -10.57 0.66
N ARG A 33 10.46 -9.80 0.95
CA ARG A 33 10.58 -8.37 0.58
C ARG A 33 10.47 -8.19 -0.92
N ALA A 34 11.27 -8.93 -1.70
CA ALA A 34 11.28 -8.83 -3.15
C ALA A 34 9.92 -9.23 -3.76
N ARG A 35 9.23 -10.21 -3.16
CA ARG A 35 7.89 -10.63 -3.56
C ARG A 35 6.88 -9.49 -3.34
N LEU A 36 6.91 -8.85 -2.17
CA LEU A 36 6.04 -7.72 -1.87
C LEU A 36 6.36 -6.49 -2.73
N ASP A 37 7.63 -6.14 -2.91
CA ASP A 37 8.01 -5.01 -3.78
C ASP A 37 7.56 -5.24 -5.24
N LYS A 38 7.59 -6.48 -5.74
CA LYS A 38 7.08 -6.77 -7.08
C LYS A 38 5.58 -6.47 -7.21
N THR A 39 4.79 -6.54 -6.14
CA THR A 39 3.35 -6.24 -6.23
C THR A 39 3.08 -4.76 -6.45
N SER A 40 4.01 -3.87 -6.07
CA SER A 40 3.82 -2.43 -6.26
C SER A 40 3.70 -2.03 -7.73
N LYS A 41 4.25 -2.84 -8.65
CA LYS A 41 4.19 -2.60 -10.11
C LYS A 41 2.76 -2.56 -10.66
N TYR A 42 1.80 -3.15 -9.95
CA TYR A 42 0.39 -3.19 -10.36
C TYR A 42 -0.45 -2.09 -9.73
N LEU A 43 0.11 -1.35 -8.76
CA LEU A 43 -0.59 -0.27 -8.07
C LEU A 43 -0.45 1.03 -8.85
N LYS A 44 -1.58 1.65 -9.19
CA LYS A 44 -1.62 2.90 -9.96
C LYS A 44 -1.88 4.07 -9.03
N ILE A 45 -0.95 5.01 -9.02
CA ILE A 45 -1.08 6.28 -8.32
C ILE A 45 -2.03 7.18 -9.14
N PRO A 46 -2.96 7.92 -8.49
CA PRO A 46 -3.73 8.97 -9.14
C PRO A 46 -2.85 9.96 -9.91
N ALA A 47 -3.31 10.47 -11.05
CA ALA A 47 -2.51 11.34 -11.93
C ALA A 47 -2.09 12.66 -11.25
N ASP A 48 -2.94 13.19 -10.37
CA ASP A 48 -2.74 14.48 -9.70
C ASP A 48 -1.99 14.33 -8.38
N ILE A 49 -0.99 13.45 -8.31
CA ILE A 49 -0.17 13.23 -7.10
C ILE A 49 1.30 13.40 -7.44
N TYR A 50 1.97 14.24 -6.66
CA TYR A 50 3.41 14.45 -6.72
C TYR A 50 4.11 13.53 -5.73
N CYS A 51 5.18 12.87 -6.19
CA CYS A 51 6.08 12.06 -5.36
C CYS A 51 7.47 12.68 -5.43
N GLN A 52 7.99 13.18 -4.31
CA GLN A 52 9.29 13.83 -4.24
C GLN A 52 10.19 13.12 -3.21
N PRO A 53 11.23 12.39 -3.66
CA PRO A 53 12.20 11.77 -2.76
C PRO A 53 12.95 12.83 -1.94
N ILE A 54 13.17 12.53 -0.67
CA ILE A 54 13.91 13.40 0.26
C ILE A 54 14.79 12.57 1.20
N LEU A 55 15.74 13.25 1.85
CA LEU A 55 16.48 12.71 2.99
C LEU A 55 16.03 13.47 4.24
N ALA A 56 15.19 12.85 5.08
CA ALA A 56 14.67 13.44 6.30
C ALA A 56 15.54 13.03 7.49
N GLY A 57 16.43 13.91 7.94
CA GLY A 57 17.32 13.62 9.07
C GLY A 57 18.22 12.40 8.87
N GLY A 58 18.62 12.12 7.62
CA GLY A 58 19.42 10.94 7.26
C GLY A 58 18.60 9.69 6.88
N VAL A 59 17.26 9.73 6.99
CA VAL A 59 16.37 8.64 6.58
C VAL A 59 15.81 8.92 5.18
N ILE A 60 15.87 7.92 4.29
CA ILE A 60 15.25 8.00 2.96
C ILE A 60 13.73 8.06 3.14
N ALA A 61 13.11 9.12 2.64
CA ALA A 61 11.68 9.34 2.70
C ALA A 61 11.18 9.94 1.39
N GLU A 62 9.86 10.15 1.27
CA GLU A 62 9.24 10.73 0.10
C GLU A 62 8.04 11.57 0.51
N TRP A 63 7.95 12.79 -0.01
CA TRP A 63 6.71 13.57 0.03
C TRP A 63 5.75 13.02 -1.01
N ILE A 64 4.49 12.76 -0.61
CA ILE A 64 3.43 12.26 -1.49
C ILE A 64 2.20 13.14 -1.27
N TYR A 65 1.88 14.00 -2.24
CA TYR A 65 0.88 15.04 -2.03
C TYR A 65 0.14 15.46 -3.30
N ALA A 66 -1.09 15.92 -3.15
CA ALA A 66 -1.87 16.52 -4.24
C ALA A 66 -1.40 17.96 -4.52
N PRO A 67 -1.66 18.52 -5.72
CA PRO A 67 -1.53 19.96 -5.95
C PRO A 67 -2.24 20.73 -4.83
N ASP A 68 -1.61 21.80 -4.37
CA ASP A 68 -2.18 22.72 -3.38
C ASP A 68 -2.49 22.14 -1.98
N ALA A 69 -2.01 20.93 -1.67
CA ALA A 69 -2.16 20.35 -0.32
C ALA A 69 -1.43 21.21 0.74
N ASP A 70 -2.21 21.93 1.56
CA ASP A 70 -1.71 22.91 2.54
C ASP A 70 -2.30 22.76 3.95
N LEU A 71 -3.19 21.78 4.18
CA LEU A 71 -3.92 21.64 5.46
C LEU A 71 -3.06 21.05 6.59
N GLY A 72 -1.85 20.58 6.30
CA GLY A 72 -0.93 20.01 7.29
C GLY A 72 0.01 18.97 6.71
N VAL A 73 0.72 18.27 7.61
CA VAL A 73 1.69 17.21 7.28
C VAL A 73 1.31 15.92 8.00
N ILE A 74 1.31 14.80 7.29
CA ILE A 74 1.15 13.46 7.84
C ILE A 74 2.48 12.71 7.76
N LEU A 75 3.12 12.46 8.90
CA LEU A 75 4.23 11.52 8.96
C LEU A 75 3.69 10.09 8.95
N TYR A 76 3.77 9.42 7.81
CA TYR A 76 3.35 8.02 7.66
C TYR A 76 4.50 7.04 7.88
N LEU A 77 4.27 6.06 8.76
CA LEU A 77 5.17 4.93 8.99
C LEU A 77 4.55 3.68 8.38
N HIS A 78 5.25 3.06 7.43
CA HIS A 78 4.68 1.96 6.66
C HIS A 78 4.54 0.67 7.47
N GLY A 79 3.59 -0.17 7.03
CA GLY A 79 3.40 -1.51 7.59
C GLY A 79 4.44 -2.51 7.08
N GLY A 80 4.22 -3.80 7.34
CA GLY A 80 5.15 -4.86 6.93
C GLY A 80 5.91 -5.52 8.08
N ALA A 81 5.33 -5.46 9.30
CA ALA A 81 5.81 -6.18 10.48
C ALA A 81 7.29 -5.93 10.80
N TYR A 82 7.78 -4.70 10.59
CA TYR A 82 9.16 -4.26 10.81
C TYR A 82 10.23 -4.96 9.95
N ALA A 83 9.85 -5.91 9.11
CA ALA A 83 10.77 -6.68 8.28
C ALA A 83 10.55 -6.43 6.78
N LEU A 84 9.34 -6.06 6.38
CA LEU A 84 8.89 -5.99 4.98
C LEU A 84 8.37 -4.58 4.64
N GLY A 85 8.08 -4.39 3.35
CA GLY A 85 7.50 -3.15 2.84
C GLY A 85 8.55 -2.18 2.31
N SER A 86 8.07 -1.19 1.57
CA SER A 86 8.86 -0.10 1.03
C SER A 86 7.93 1.08 0.70
N ILE A 87 8.53 2.23 0.38
CA ILE A 87 7.78 3.38 -0.16
C ILE A 87 6.95 2.92 -1.37
N ASN A 88 7.50 2.09 -2.25
CA ASN A 88 6.81 1.62 -3.45
C ASN A 88 5.51 0.88 -3.14
N VAL A 89 5.53 0.00 -2.15
CA VAL A 89 4.38 -0.84 -1.77
C VAL A 89 3.24 0.01 -1.20
N HIS A 90 3.55 1.09 -0.49
CA HIS A 90 2.56 1.92 0.19
C HIS A 90 2.20 3.20 -0.58
N ARG A 91 2.95 3.59 -1.61
CA ARG A 91 2.79 4.86 -2.33
C ARG A 91 1.37 5.10 -2.84
N GLU A 92 0.71 4.08 -3.38
CA GLU A 92 -0.65 4.21 -3.90
C GLU A 92 -1.69 4.51 -2.82
N PHE A 93 -1.57 3.84 -1.66
CA PHE A 93 -2.43 4.10 -0.52
C PHE A 93 -2.22 5.52 0.02
N ILE A 94 -0.95 5.95 0.15
CA ILE A 94 -0.63 7.30 0.64
C ILE A 94 -1.07 8.38 -0.33
N ALA A 95 -0.98 8.13 -1.64
CA ALA A 95 -1.53 9.02 -2.64
C ALA A 95 -3.05 9.23 -2.47
N ARG A 96 -3.82 8.17 -2.20
CA ARG A 96 -5.25 8.29 -1.89
C ARG A 96 -5.50 9.00 -0.56
N LEU A 97 -4.66 8.76 0.43
CA LEU A 97 -4.73 9.44 1.73
C LEU A 97 -4.50 10.95 1.58
N ALA A 98 -3.49 11.36 0.81
CA ALA A 98 -3.22 12.75 0.50
C ALA A 98 -4.42 13.44 -0.18
N LEU A 99 -5.01 12.79 -1.19
CA LEU A 99 -6.23 13.30 -1.83
C LEU A 99 -7.41 13.45 -0.84
N ALA A 100 -7.61 12.46 0.03
CA ALA A 100 -8.73 12.45 0.97
C ALA A 100 -8.57 13.50 2.09
N THR A 101 -7.33 13.87 2.42
CA THR A 101 -7.02 14.75 3.56
C THR A 101 -6.61 16.16 3.16
N GLN A 102 -6.19 16.36 1.90
CA GLN A 102 -5.55 17.60 1.42
C GLN A 102 -4.34 18.00 2.28
N MET A 103 -3.68 17.00 2.87
CA MET A 103 -2.44 17.15 3.63
C MET A 103 -1.26 16.60 2.82
N ARG A 104 -0.06 17.04 3.22
CA ARG A 104 1.20 16.65 2.61
C ARG A 104 1.87 15.47 3.31
#